data_AF-A0A672K1D0-F1
#
_entry.id   AF-A0A672K1D0-F1
#
_cell.length_a   1.000
_cell.length_b   1.000
_cell.length_c   1.000
_cell.angle_alpha   90.00
_cell.angle_beta   90.00
_cell.angle_gamma   90.00
#
_symmetry.space_group_name_H-M   'P 1'
#
loop_
_entity.id
_entity.type
_entity.pdbx_description
1 polymer ?
#
loop_
_entity_poly.entity_id
_entity_poly.type
_entity_poly.pdbx_seq_one_letter_code
_entity_poly.pdbx_strand_id
1 'polypeptide(L)'
;MNAPPAFESFLLFEGEKKITIVKDTKVPNACLFTLNKEDHTLGNIIRSQLLKDPQVLFAGYKVPHPLEHKIVIRVQSTPDYSPQEAFTNAITDLISELSLLEERFRILYDFTYDPVSKSAVREEESGSQQSFAFPGIFLWENFVSEYEENELIARMDQDVWRESQSGRRKQVNCESKLLNAFL
;
A
#
# COMPACT_ATOMS: atom_id res chain seq x y z
N MET A 1 22.54 20.73 3.88
CA MET A 1 21.56 19.62 3.77
C MET A 1 21.02 19.37 5.16
N ASN A 2 19.78 19.77 5.45
CA ASN A 2 19.12 19.54 6.75
C ASN A 2 17.85 18.67 6.58
N ALA A 3 17.77 17.93 5.47
CA ALA A 3 16.65 17.03 5.23
C ALA A 3 16.89 15.77 6.07
N PRO A 4 15.92 15.36 6.91
CA PRO A 4 16.01 14.09 7.61
C PRO A 4 16.03 12.93 6.59
N PRO A 5 16.68 11.81 6.93
CA PRO A 5 16.71 10.63 6.09
C PRO A 5 15.31 9.99 6.00
N ALA A 6 14.98 9.41 4.84
CA ALA A 6 13.63 8.90 4.56
C ALA A 6 13.16 7.78 5.51
N PHE A 7 14.09 7.00 6.09
CA PHE A 7 13.73 5.90 6.99
C PHE A 7 13.16 6.38 8.33
N GLU A 8 13.40 7.65 8.70
CA GLU A 8 12.84 8.25 9.92
C GLU A 8 11.32 8.33 9.92
N SER A 9 10.68 8.17 8.76
CA SER A 9 9.22 8.22 8.63
C SER A 9 8.52 6.99 9.20
N PHE A 10 9.12 5.81 9.07
CA PHE A 10 8.48 4.54 9.46
C PHE A 10 9.26 3.77 10.54
N LEU A 11 10.55 4.03 10.72
CA LEU A 11 11.39 3.28 11.64
C LEU A 11 11.34 3.89 13.06
N LEU A 12 11.01 3.07 14.06
CA LEU A 12 11.03 3.48 15.47
C LEU A 12 12.45 3.43 16.01
N PHE A 13 12.87 4.49 16.69
CA PHE A 13 14.17 4.55 17.33
C PHE A 13 14.17 3.84 18.69
N GLU A 14 15.36 3.45 19.17
CA GLU A 14 15.52 2.80 20.47
C GLU A 14 14.96 3.68 21.60
N GLY A 15 13.96 3.15 22.32
CA GLY A 15 13.26 3.84 23.40
C GLY A 15 11.92 4.49 23.01
N GLU A 16 11.59 4.56 21.72
CA GLU A 16 10.31 5.11 21.26
C GLU A 16 9.21 4.03 21.22
N LYS A 17 8.10 4.26 21.93
CA LYS A 17 6.94 3.36 21.87
C LYS A 17 6.09 3.69 20.64
N LYS A 18 5.53 2.67 19.99
CA LYS A 18 4.62 2.86 18.85
C LYS A 18 3.35 3.63 19.25
N ILE A 19 2.78 3.28 20.41
CA ILE A 19 1.53 3.84 20.91
C ILE A 19 1.73 4.34 22.33
N THR A 20 1.29 5.57 22.61
CA THR A 20 1.22 6.14 23.96
C THR A 20 -0.21 6.57 24.23
N ILE A 21 -0.74 6.18 25.39
CA ILE A 21 -2.12 6.44 25.79
C ILE A 21 -2.15 7.45 26.93
N VAL A 22 -2.89 8.54 26.74
CA VAL A 22 -3.05 9.60 27.74
C VAL A 22 -4.53 9.86 27.96
N LYS A 23 -5.01 9.75 29.20
CA LYS A 23 -6.39 10.10 29.55
C LYS A 23 -6.56 11.62 29.50
N ASP A 24 -7.62 12.10 28.84
CA ASP A 24 -7.92 13.52 28.77
C ASP A 24 -8.56 13.97 30.08
N THR A 25 -8.05 15.04 30.69
CA THR A 25 -8.60 15.61 31.93
C THR A 25 -9.69 16.65 31.66
N LYS A 26 -9.82 17.13 30.41
CA LYS A 26 -10.76 18.21 30.06
C LYS A 26 -12.18 17.71 29.81
N VAL A 27 -12.32 16.46 29.38
CA VAL A 27 -13.61 15.87 28.99
C VAL A 27 -13.75 14.51 29.66
N PRO A 28 -14.91 14.19 30.26
CA PRO A 28 -15.12 12.90 30.89
C PRO A 28 -15.05 11.77 29.85
N ASN A 29 -14.45 10.67 30.26
CA ASN A 29 -14.32 9.44 29.47
C ASN A 29 -13.70 9.64 28.07
N ALA A 30 -12.72 10.54 27.99
CA ALA A 30 -11.96 10.79 26.77
C ALA A 30 -10.50 10.31 26.90
N CYS A 31 -9.97 9.81 25.80
CA CYS A 31 -8.61 9.29 25.71
C CYS A 31 -7.91 9.81 24.45
N LEU A 32 -6.64 10.17 24.60
CA LEU A 32 -5.74 10.52 23.51
C LEU A 32 -4.77 9.37 23.26
N PHE A 33 -4.80 8.84 22.05
CA PHE A 33 -3.86 7.86 21.53
C PHE A 33 -2.87 8.57 20.63
N THR A 34 -1.60 8.52 21.00
CA THR A 34 -0.50 9.03 20.18
C THR A 34 0.16 7.86 19.48
N LEU A 35 0.13 7.84 18.16
CA LEU A 35 0.81 6.83 17.35
C LEU A 35 2.01 7.48 16.66
N ASN A 36 3.18 6.90 16.89
CA ASN A 36 4.44 7.36 16.29
C ASN A 36 4.71 6.60 15.00
N LYS A 37 5.36 7.28 14.05
CA LYS A 37 5.74 6.73 12.73
C LYS A 37 4.54 6.23 11.95
N GLU A 38 3.47 7.02 11.95
CA GLU A 38 2.20 6.73 11.29
C GLU A 38 1.65 8.01 10.66
N ASP A 39 0.83 7.81 9.63
CA ASP A 39 0.34 8.89 8.77
C ASP A 39 -1.20 8.92 8.73
N HIS A 40 -1.74 9.74 7.82
CA HIS A 40 -3.17 9.82 7.53
C HIS A 40 -3.79 8.48 7.10
N THR A 41 -2.99 7.55 6.56
CA THR A 41 -3.41 6.22 6.16
C THR A 41 -4.08 5.50 7.33
N LEU A 42 -3.35 5.31 8.43
CA LEU A 42 -3.88 4.65 9.62
C LEU A 42 -4.85 5.55 10.39
N GLY A 43 -4.52 6.84 10.53
CA GLY A 43 -5.33 7.78 11.29
C GLY A 43 -6.76 7.94 10.76
N ASN A 44 -6.92 8.07 9.45
CA ASN A 44 -8.23 8.24 8.85
C ASN A 44 -9.07 6.96 8.88
N ILE A 45 -8.46 5.80 8.63
CA ILE A 45 -9.16 4.53 8.64
C ILE A 45 -9.70 4.23 10.05
N ILE A 46 -8.85 4.34 11.08
CA ILE A 46 -9.26 4.10 12.47
C ILE A 46 -10.35 5.09 12.90
N ARG A 47 -10.22 6.38 12.55
CA ARG A 47 -11.26 7.39 12.83
C ARG A 47 -12.59 6.98 12.19
N SER A 48 -12.59 6.58 10.93
CA SER A 48 -13.82 6.16 10.25
C SER A 48 -14.45 4.96 10.91
N GLN A 49 -13.65 3.98 11.36
CA GLN A 49 -14.17 2.79 12.05
C GLN A 49 -14.78 3.15 13.41
N LEU A 50 -14.11 4.00 14.19
CA LEU A 50 -14.62 4.45 15.48
C LEU A 50 -15.94 5.22 15.37
N LEU A 51 -16.15 5.97 14.29
CA LEU A 51 -17.41 6.69 14.04
C LEU A 51 -18.57 5.78 13.63
N LYS A 52 -18.31 4.51 13.27
CA LYS A 52 -19.37 3.52 13.02
C LYS A 52 -20.01 3.02 14.32
N ASP A 53 -19.29 3.06 15.44
CA ASP A 53 -19.77 2.59 16.74
C ASP A 53 -20.70 3.63 17.39
N PRO A 54 -21.99 3.32 17.66
CA PRO A 54 -22.92 4.25 18.28
C PRO A 54 -22.56 4.61 19.74
N GLN A 55 -21.71 3.83 20.41
CA GLN A 55 -21.24 4.10 21.77
C GLN A 55 -20.10 5.13 21.81
N VAL A 56 -19.53 5.48 20.65
CA VAL A 56 -18.51 6.51 20.50
C VAL A 56 -19.18 7.85 20.21
N LEU A 57 -19.04 8.79 21.13
CA LEU A 57 -19.61 10.15 21.02
C LEU A 57 -18.76 11.05 20.13
N PHE A 58 -17.44 10.87 20.17
CA PHE A 58 -16.52 11.66 19.36
C PHE A 58 -15.27 10.85 19.01
N ALA A 59 -14.91 10.87 17.73
CA ALA A 59 -13.62 10.37 17.24
C ALA A 59 -13.03 11.35 16.22
N GLY A 60 -11.79 11.76 16.45
CA GLY A 60 -11.06 12.65 15.56
C GLY A 60 -9.57 12.41 15.65
N TYR A 61 -8.85 12.64 14.55
CA TYR A 61 -7.40 12.59 14.55
C TYR A 61 -6.82 13.88 14.00
N LYS A 62 -5.57 14.17 14.37
CA LYS A 62 -4.79 15.27 13.82
C LYS A 62 -3.33 14.88 13.68
N VAL A 63 -2.70 15.47 12.67
CA VAL A 63 -1.25 15.50 12.53
C VAL A 63 -0.79 16.84 13.12
N PRO A 64 0.01 16.86 14.20
CA PRO A 64 0.41 18.09 14.86
C PRO A 64 1.32 18.94 13.97
N HIS A 65 2.20 18.29 13.20
CA HIS A 65 3.10 18.95 12.27
C HIS A 65 3.43 18.01 11.09
N PRO A 66 3.42 18.49 9.83
CA PRO A 66 3.64 17.64 8.65
C PRO A 66 5.06 17.06 8.52
N LEU A 67 6.06 17.69 9.17
CA LEU A 67 7.44 17.19 9.19
C LEU A 67 7.66 16.08 10.24
N GLU A 68 6.70 15.83 11.12
CA GLU A 68 6.78 14.78 12.13
C GLU A 68 5.77 13.68 11.81
N HIS A 69 6.26 12.47 11.59
CA HIS A 69 5.40 11.30 11.35
C HIS A 69 4.79 10.82 12.67
N LYS A 70 3.76 11.52 13.12
CA LYS A 70 3.05 11.24 14.36
C LYS A 70 1.60 11.67 14.22
N ILE A 71 0.68 10.80 14.65
CA ILE A 71 -0.75 11.10 14.69
C ILE A 71 -1.25 11.07 16.12
N VAL A 72 -2.21 11.96 16.41
CA VAL A 72 -2.91 11.97 17.70
C VAL A 72 -4.39 11.76 17.43
N ILE A 73 -4.92 10.64 17.92
CA ILE A 73 -6.32 10.26 17.85
C ILE A 73 -6.97 10.55 19.19
N ARG A 74 -8.08 11.27 19.18
CA ARG A 74 -8.91 11.55 20.35
C ARG A 74 -10.21 10.77 20.22
N VAL A 75 -10.53 10.01 21.25
CA VAL A 75 -11.76 9.20 21.34
C VAL A 75 -12.49 9.57 22.62
N GLN A 76 -13.81 9.71 22.52
CA GLN A 76 -14.72 9.91 23.64
C GLN A 76 -15.88 8.94 23.48
N SER A 77 -16.16 8.17 24.53
CA SER A 77 -17.24 7.19 24.57
C SER A 77 -18.27 7.52 25.64
N THR A 78 -19.39 6.82 25.61
CA THR A 78 -20.40 6.85 26.68
C THR A 78 -19.82 6.40 28.03
N PRO A 79 -20.35 6.86 29.18
CA PRO A 79 -19.76 6.56 30.49
C PRO A 79 -19.61 5.07 30.83
N ASP A 80 -20.46 4.22 30.25
CA ASP A 80 -20.50 2.78 30.49
C ASP A 80 -19.48 1.99 29.64
N TYR A 81 -18.77 2.67 28.73
CA TYR A 81 -17.88 2.04 27.77
C TYR A 81 -16.49 2.69 27.76
N SER A 82 -15.43 1.89 27.87
CA SER A 82 -14.07 2.42 27.90
C SER A 82 -13.61 2.84 26.50
N PRO A 83 -13.01 4.03 26.33
CA PRO A 83 -12.48 4.45 25.03
C PRO A 83 -11.32 3.57 24.55
N GLN A 84 -10.67 2.83 25.45
CA GLN A 84 -9.64 1.83 25.09
C GLN A 84 -10.26 0.56 24.50
N GLU A 85 -11.41 0.14 25.03
CA GLU A 85 -12.16 -1.00 24.49
C GLU A 85 -12.76 -0.63 23.13
N ALA A 86 -13.35 0.56 23.00
CA ALA A 86 -13.80 1.11 21.73
C ALA A 86 -12.70 1.07 20.65
N PHE A 87 -11.49 1.47 21.02
CA PHE A 87 -10.34 1.46 20.13
C PHE A 87 -9.92 0.05 19.72
N THR A 88 -9.93 -0.89 20.65
CA THR A 88 -9.57 -2.29 20.40
C THR A 88 -10.61 -2.97 19.50
N ASN A 89 -11.89 -2.77 19.80
CA ASN A 89 -13.00 -3.32 19.03
C ASN A 89 -13.01 -2.77 17.60
N ALA A 90 -12.76 -1.47 17.42
CA ALA A 90 -12.62 -0.89 16.09
C ALA A 90 -11.48 -1.53 15.30
N ILE A 91 -10.33 -1.84 15.93
CA ILE A 91 -9.23 -2.52 15.25
C ILE A 91 -9.59 -3.96 14.87
N THR A 92 -10.22 -4.72 15.77
CA THR A 92 -10.63 -6.10 15.47
C THR A 92 -11.66 -6.17 14.35
N ASP A 93 -12.59 -5.22 14.30
CA ASP A 93 -13.59 -5.12 13.24
C ASP A 93 -12.91 -4.78 11.91
N LEU A 94 -11.95 -3.84 11.92
CA LEU A 94 -11.20 -3.48 10.72
C LEU A 94 -10.38 -4.65 10.17
N ILE A 95 -9.72 -5.43 11.02
CA ILE A 95 -8.98 -6.63 10.62
C ILE A 95 -9.93 -7.67 10.00
N SER A 96 -11.13 -7.82 10.55
CA SER A 96 -12.14 -8.73 10.04
C SER A 96 -12.68 -8.27 8.68
N GLU A 97 -12.96 -6.98 8.51
CA GLU A 97 -13.37 -6.37 7.23
C GLU A 97 -12.28 -6.58 6.15
N LEU A 98 -11.01 -6.36 6.48
CA LEU A 98 -9.89 -6.54 5.56
C LEU A 98 -9.66 -8.01 5.20
N SER A 99 -9.75 -8.92 6.16
CA SER A 99 -9.65 -10.37 5.90
C SER A 99 -10.74 -10.85 4.94
N LEU A 100 -11.98 -10.38 5.14
CA LEU A 100 -13.10 -10.70 4.25
C LEU A 100 -12.90 -10.12 2.84
N LEU A 101 -12.35 -8.91 2.76
CA LEU A 101 -12.00 -8.28 1.48
C LEU A 101 -10.92 -9.08 0.76
N GLU A 102 -9.87 -9.50 1.45
CA GLU A 102 -8.78 -10.31 0.90
C GLU A 102 -9.30 -11.64 0.35
N GLU A 103 -10.13 -12.34 1.10
CA GLU A 103 -10.74 -13.60 0.68
C GLU A 103 -11.61 -13.41 -0.58
N ARG A 104 -12.49 -12.41 -0.58
CA ARG A 104 -13.33 -12.09 -1.74
C ARG A 104 -12.52 -11.67 -2.95
N PHE A 105 -11.47 -10.89 -2.74
CA PHE A 105 -10.56 -10.48 -3.80
C PHE A 105 -9.87 -11.70 -4.39
N ARG A 106 -9.30 -12.58 -3.56
CA ARG A 106 -8.66 -13.81 -4.03
C ARG A 106 -9.61 -14.69 -4.85
N ILE A 107 -10.88 -14.81 -4.44
CA ILE A 107 -11.91 -15.53 -5.20
C ILE A 107 -12.17 -14.87 -6.57
N LEU A 108 -12.25 -13.55 -6.62
CA LEU A 108 -12.59 -12.81 -7.85
C LEU A 108 -11.44 -12.73 -8.86
N TYR A 109 -10.19 -12.79 -8.43
CA TYR A 109 -9.02 -12.63 -9.30
C TYR A 109 -8.29 -13.94 -9.59
N ASP A 110 -8.90 -15.09 -9.31
CA ASP A 110 -8.39 -16.40 -9.71
C ASP A 110 -8.69 -16.71 -11.19
N PHE A 111 -8.57 -15.70 -12.05
CA PHE A 111 -8.64 -15.87 -13.49
C PHE A 111 -7.23 -15.89 -14.05
N THR A 112 -6.86 -17.03 -14.62
CA THR A 112 -5.64 -17.16 -15.40
C THR A 112 -5.92 -16.79 -16.85
N TYR A 113 -5.05 -15.98 -17.46
CA TYR A 113 -5.18 -15.69 -18.87
C TYR A 113 -4.68 -16.88 -19.68
N ASP A 114 -5.56 -17.47 -20.48
CA ASP A 114 -5.18 -18.47 -21.47
C ASP A 114 -4.88 -17.77 -22.82
N PRO A 115 -3.62 -17.78 -23.28
CA PRO A 115 -3.21 -17.13 -24.52
C PRO A 115 -3.79 -17.80 -25.76
N VAL A 116 -4.16 -19.09 -25.70
CA VAL A 116 -4.72 -19.82 -26.84
C VAL A 116 -6.18 -19.42 -27.06
N SER A 117 -6.98 -19.42 -26.00
CA SER A 117 -8.39 -19.02 -26.05
C SER A 117 -8.62 -17.51 -25.93
N LYS A 118 -7.55 -16.72 -25.70
CA LYS A 118 -7.60 -15.25 -25.49
C LYS A 118 -8.64 -14.84 -24.45
N SER A 119 -8.78 -15.68 -23.44
CA SER A 119 -9.84 -15.58 -22.44
C SER A 119 -9.23 -15.68 -21.05
N ALA A 120 -9.83 -14.97 -20.11
CA ALA A 120 -9.53 -15.13 -18.70
C ALA A 120 -10.37 -16.31 -18.19
N VAL A 121 -9.72 -17.39 -17.77
CA VAL A 121 -10.33 -18.65 -17.38
C VAL A 121 -10.11 -18.90 -15.89
N ARG A 122 -11.18 -19.30 -15.20
CA ARG A 122 -11.16 -19.75 -13.83
C ARG A 122 -11.68 -21.19 -13.76
N GLU A 123 -10.91 -22.07 -13.12
CA GLU A 123 -11.36 -23.42 -12.80
C GLU A 123 -12.12 -23.41 -11.48
N GLU A 124 -13.42 -23.71 -11.50
CA GLU A 124 -14.18 -23.95 -10.28
C GLU A 124 -14.10 -25.44 -9.89
N GLU A 125 -14.00 -25.72 -8.58
CA GLU A 125 -13.96 -27.09 -8.03
C GLU A 125 -15.21 -27.93 -8.39
N SER A 126 -16.31 -27.30 -8.81
CA SER A 126 -17.55 -27.92 -9.27
C SER A 126 -17.57 -28.31 -10.77
N GLY A 127 -16.48 -28.09 -11.51
CA GLY A 127 -16.36 -28.40 -12.94
C GLY A 127 -17.01 -27.37 -13.87
N SER A 128 -17.57 -26.29 -13.33
CA SER A 128 -18.09 -25.14 -14.07
C SER A 128 -16.97 -24.14 -14.36
N GLN A 129 -16.43 -24.14 -15.59
CA GLN A 129 -15.47 -23.10 -15.99
C GLN A 129 -16.19 -21.76 -16.17
N GLN A 130 -15.83 -20.76 -15.37
CA GLN A 130 -16.14 -19.37 -15.67
C GLN A 130 -15.04 -18.82 -16.57
N SER A 131 -15.41 -18.41 -17.78
CA SER A 131 -14.49 -17.74 -18.71
C SER A 131 -15.13 -16.48 -19.27
N PHE A 132 -14.32 -15.42 -19.41
CA PHE A 132 -14.71 -14.24 -20.17
C PHE A 132 -13.63 -13.89 -21.19
N ALA A 133 -14.08 -13.49 -22.37
CA ALA A 133 -13.17 -13.06 -23.43
C ALA A 133 -12.41 -11.81 -22.98
N PHE A 134 -11.08 -11.83 -23.10
CA PHE A 134 -10.23 -10.68 -22.79
C PHE A 134 -9.40 -10.29 -24.01
N PRO A 135 -10.04 -9.80 -25.09
CA PRO A 135 -9.35 -9.42 -26.31
C PRO A 135 -8.59 -8.11 -26.07
N GLY A 136 -7.27 -8.20 -25.96
CA GLY A 136 -6.41 -7.04 -25.74
C GLY A 136 -5.01 -7.36 -25.25
N ILE A 137 -4.82 -8.56 -24.68
CA ILE A 137 -3.50 -9.07 -24.32
C ILE A 137 -2.95 -9.87 -25.50
N PHE A 138 -1.94 -9.32 -26.17
CA PHE A 138 -1.14 -10.07 -27.15
C PHE A 138 0.06 -10.64 -26.41
N LEU A 139 0.11 -11.97 -26.25
CA LEU A 139 1.35 -12.64 -25.86
C LEU A 139 2.28 -12.59 -27.09
N TRP A 140 3.28 -11.72 -27.07
CA TRP A 140 4.38 -11.82 -28.04
C TRP A 140 5.30 -12.94 -27.58
N GLU A 141 5.11 -14.13 -28.13
CA GLU A 141 6.11 -15.19 -28.03
C GLU A 141 7.37 -14.77 -28.78
N ASN A 142 8.54 -14.86 -28.14
CA ASN A 142 9.82 -14.41 -28.70
C ASN A 142 9.83 -12.94 -29.10
N PHE A 143 9.31 -12.05 -28.23
CA PHE A 143 9.37 -10.60 -28.45
C PHE A 143 10.76 -10.12 -28.87
N VAL A 144 11.79 -10.77 -28.33
CA VAL A 144 13.18 -10.72 -28.76
C VAL A 144 13.70 -12.16 -28.72
N SER A 145 14.30 -12.64 -29.81
CA SER A 145 14.99 -13.93 -29.81
C SER A 145 16.28 -13.88 -28.98
N GLU A 146 16.76 -15.01 -28.48
CA GLU A 146 18.02 -15.07 -27.70
C GLU A 146 19.21 -14.45 -28.48
N TYR A 147 19.21 -14.55 -29.81
CA TYR A 147 20.20 -13.89 -30.67
C TYR A 147 20.06 -12.36 -30.67
N GLU A 148 18.85 -11.85 -30.86
CA GLU A 148 18.57 -10.40 -30.86
C GLU A 148 18.81 -9.79 -29.47
N GLU A 149 18.53 -10.52 -28.41
CA GLU A 149 18.82 -10.10 -27.03
C GLU A 149 20.32 -9.95 -26.83
N ASN A 150 21.10 -10.94 -27.25
CA ASN A 150 22.56 -10.89 -27.19
C ASN A 150 23.13 -9.72 -28.03
N GLU A 151 22.54 -9.44 -29.19
CA GLU A 151 22.94 -8.30 -30.02
C GLU A 151 22.58 -6.96 -29.36
N LEU A 152 21.39 -6.84 -28.76
CA LEU A 152 20.95 -5.65 -28.04
C LEU A 152 21.84 -5.37 -26.83
N ILE A 153 22.14 -6.38 -26.02
CA ILE A 153 23.05 -6.27 -24.87
C ILE A 153 24.45 -5.86 -25.34
N ALA A 154 24.98 -6.51 -26.38
CA ALA A 154 26.30 -6.18 -26.92
C ALA A 154 26.39 -4.74 -27.45
N ARG A 155 25.29 -4.21 -28.03
CA ARG A 155 25.19 -2.80 -28.45
C ARG A 155 25.06 -1.85 -27.26
N MET A 156 24.35 -2.25 -26.20
CA MET A 156 24.22 -1.44 -24.98
C MET A 156 25.56 -1.32 -24.23
N ASP A 157 26.35 -2.38 -24.16
CA ASP A 157 27.63 -2.36 -23.45
C ASP A 157 28.72 -1.52 -24.14
N GLN A 158 28.53 -1.18 -25.42
CA GLN A 158 29.39 -0.25 -26.16
C GLN A 158 29.15 1.21 -25.79
N ASP A 159 27.98 1.53 -25.23
CA ASP A 159 27.60 2.91 -24.91
C ASP A 159 28.19 3.35 -23.54
N VAL A 160 28.62 4.61 -23.47
CA VAL A 160 29.28 5.17 -22.28
C VAL A 160 28.28 5.39 -21.15
N TRP A 161 28.49 4.66 -20.05
CA TRP A 161 27.73 4.81 -18.80
C TRP A 161 28.29 5.94 -17.94
N ARG A 162 27.44 6.89 -17.52
CA ARG A 162 27.81 7.94 -16.54
C ARG A 162 27.13 7.71 -15.21
N GLU A 163 27.82 7.99 -14.12
CA GLU A 163 27.22 8.00 -12.79
C GLU A 163 26.33 9.23 -12.61
N SER A 164 25.10 9.02 -12.17
CA SER A 164 24.18 10.09 -11.79
C SER A 164 24.48 10.58 -10.38
N GLN A 165 23.92 11.74 -10.02
CA GLN A 165 24.06 12.33 -8.67
C GLN A 165 23.58 11.42 -7.54
N SER A 166 22.77 10.39 -7.83
CA SER A 166 22.33 9.38 -6.86
C SER A 166 23.21 8.13 -6.82
N GLY A 167 24.37 8.12 -7.49
CA GLY A 167 25.26 6.96 -7.64
C GLY A 167 24.78 5.89 -8.64
N ARG A 168 23.64 6.11 -9.32
CA ARG A 168 23.09 5.16 -10.31
C ARG A 168 23.69 5.43 -11.69
N ARG A 169 24.15 4.40 -12.41
CA ARG A 169 24.68 4.56 -13.79
C ARG A 169 23.54 4.81 -14.78
N LYS A 170 23.73 5.74 -15.72
CA LYS A 170 22.78 6.10 -16.79
C LYS A 170 23.50 6.15 -18.15
N GLN A 171 22.84 5.64 -19.19
CA GLN A 171 23.25 5.85 -20.59
C GLN A 171 22.67 7.16 -21.11
N VAL A 172 23.45 7.88 -21.91
CA VAL A 172 23.14 9.28 -22.28
C VAL A 172 22.24 9.39 -23.53
N ASN A 173 22.09 8.31 -24.32
CA ASN A 173 21.47 8.35 -25.67
C ASN A 173 20.50 7.17 -25.97
N CYS A 174 19.62 6.78 -25.04
CA CYS A 174 18.69 5.67 -25.29
C CYS A 174 17.50 6.00 -26.22
N GLU A 175 17.08 7.27 -26.33
CA GLU A 175 15.79 7.62 -26.95
C GLU A 175 15.75 7.48 -28.48
N SER A 176 16.88 7.59 -29.19
CA SER A 176 16.88 7.59 -30.66
C SER A 176 16.99 6.21 -31.32
N LYS A 177 17.28 5.14 -30.55
CA LYS A 177 17.56 3.81 -31.11
C LYS A 177 16.40 2.81 -30.99
N LEU A 178 15.53 2.96 -29.99
CA LEU A 178 14.36 2.07 -29.85
C LEU A 178 13.34 2.28 -30.97
N LEU A 179 13.18 3.50 -31.49
CA LEU A 179 12.25 3.80 -32.58
C LEU A 179 12.55 3.08 -33.92
N ASN A 180 13.81 2.69 -34.17
CA ASN A 180 14.20 1.94 -35.37
C ASN A 180 14.09 0.41 -35.21
N ALA A 181 13.78 -0.09 -34.01
CA ALA A 181 13.56 -1.53 -33.78
C ALA A 181 12.06 -1.91 -33.88
N PHE A 182 11.16 -0.92 -33.94
CA PHE A 182 9.70 -1.11 -33.96
C PHE A 182 9.03 -0.73 -35.29
N LEU A 183 9.79 -0.34 -36.33
CA LEU A 183 9.35 -0.14 -37.71
C LEU A 183 10.04 -1.17 -38.62
#